data_AF-A0A1I7YYJ6-F1
#
_entry.id   AF-A0A1I7YYJ6-F1
#
_cell.length_a   1.000
_cell.length_b   1.000
_cell.length_c   1.000
_cell.angle_alpha   90.00
_cell.angle_beta   90.00
_cell.angle_gamma   90.00
#
_symmetry.space_group_name_H-M   'P 1'
#
loop_
_entity.id
_entity.type
_entity.pdbx_description
1 polymer ?
#
loop_
_entity_poly.entity_id
_entity_poly.type
_entity_poly.pdbx_seq_one_letter_code
_entity_poly.pdbx_strand_id
1 'polypeptide(L)'
;MYTSPEKLAETIALQQRLLREAMVEQANLLKPLAKPIEQQEDQQNKYEWKVKRRSDGTRYITRRPIRSKVLKAREEQLNRERIGLSTDDDAMSELKIGKFWTREERKKHLEKSKERKLRHQQNVAQKNAQTHDPMIVQLSHRKMMRRQGQQLFDKFTTIQEFLAHGSRDPSSSLGGILSVTTV
;
A
#
# COMPACT_ATOMS: atom_id res chain seq x y z
N MET A 1 34.88 -8.26 51.10
CA MET A 1 35.65 -7.28 50.30
C MET A 1 36.58 -8.05 49.35
N TYR A 2 36.04 -8.81 48.41
CA TYR A 2 36.84 -9.73 47.60
C TYR A 2 36.87 -9.27 46.15
N THR A 3 37.88 -8.46 45.81
CA THR A 3 38.48 -8.51 44.47
C THR A 3 39.98 -8.53 44.71
N SER A 4 40.61 -9.70 44.56
CA SER A 4 42.07 -9.73 44.48
C SER A 4 42.44 -8.98 43.20
N PRO A 5 43.46 -8.10 43.22
CA PRO A 5 43.80 -7.23 42.10
C PRO A 5 44.08 -8.01 40.79
N GLU A 6 44.59 -9.24 40.93
CA GLU A 6 44.79 -10.17 39.82
C GLU A 6 43.48 -10.59 39.14
N LYS A 7 42.42 -10.86 39.92
CA LYS A 7 41.10 -11.24 39.39
C LYS A 7 40.37 -10.06 38.76
N LEU A 8 40.68 -8.83 39.16
CA LEU A 8 40.09 -7.62 38.59
C LEU A 8 40.58 -7.38 37.16
N ALA A 9 41.85 -7.63 36.88
CA ALA A 9 42.38 -7.56 35.52
C ALA A 9 41.73 -8.62 34.60
N GLU A 10 41.56 -9.84 35.11
CA GLU A 10 40.91 -10.94 34.39
C GLU A 10 39.43 -10.65 34.09
N THR A 11 38.67 -10.10 35.05
CA THR A 11 37.25 -9.77 34.84
C THR A 11 37.08 -8.61 33.85
N ILE A 12 37.94 -7.60 33.90
CA ILE A 12 37.94 -6.50 32.93
C ILE A 12 38.27 -7.03 31.53
N ALA A 13 39.28 -7.89 31.41
CA ALA A 13 39.65 -8.49 30.12
C ALA A 13 38.49 -9.33 29.53
N LEU A 14 37.80 -10.09 30.39
CA LEU A 14 36.63 -10.88 30.01
C LEU A 14 35.47 -9.98 29.55
N GLN A 15 35.13 -8.93 30.29
CA GLN A 15 34.09 -7.96 29.91
C GLN A 15 34.40 -7.30 28.56
N GLN A 16 35.64 -6.88 28.33
CA GLN A 16 36.04 -6.29 27.06
C GLN A 16 35.95 -7.28 25.89
N ARG A 17 36.23 -8.56 26.12
CA ARG A 17 36.08 -9.61 25.09
C ARG A 17 34.61 -9.80 24.73
N LEU A 18 33.74 -9.96 25.72
CA LEU A 18 32.30 -10.13 25.52
C LEU A 18 31.68 -8.92 24.81
N LEU A 19 32.11 -7.71 25.15
CA LEU A 19 31.67 -6.49 24.45
C LEU A 19 32.06 -6.52 22.97
N ARG A 20 33.30 -6.90 22.63
CA ARG A 20 33.75 -6.99 21.24
C ARG A 20 32.96 -8.06 20.47
N GLU A 21 32.68 -9.20 21.08
CA GLU A 21 31.88 -10.27 20.50
C GLU A 21 30.45 -9.83 20.21
N ALA A 22 29.78 -9.18 21.17
CA ALA A 22 28.45 -8.63 20.99
C ALA A 22 28.38 -7.57 19.87
N MET A 23 29.42 -6.73 19.74
CA MET A 23 29.52 -5.75 18.64
C MET A 23 29.66 -6.42 17.27
N VAL A 24 30.40 -7.53 17.18
CA VAL A 24 30.55 -8.32 15.95
C VAL A 24 29.26 -9.04 15.60
N GLU A 25 28.54 -9.58 16.59
CA GLU A 25 27.22 -10.19 16.36
C GLU A 25 26.19 -9.17 15.85
N GLN A 26 26.12 -7.99 16.47
CA GLN A 26 25.28 -6.88 16.00
C GLN A 26 25.63 -6.49 14.56
N ALA A 27 26.92 -6.38 14.23
CA ALA A 27 27.38 -6.07 12.88
C ALA A 27 27.03 -7.19 11.87
N ASN A 28 27.07 -8.46 12.28
CA ASN A 28 26.69 -9.59 11.45
C ASN A 28 25.17 -9.67 11.22
N LEU A 29 24.36 -9.27 12.20
CA LEU A 29 22.89 -9.15 12.05
C LEU A 29 22.50 -8.00 11.10
N LEU A 30 23.29 -6.92 11.08
CA LEU A 30 23.13 -5.79 10.17
C LEU A 30 23.78 -6.01 8.80
N LYS A 31 24.55 -7.09 8.64
CA LYS A 31 25.14 -7.44 7.36
C LYS A 31 23.98 -7.79 6.42
N PRO A 32 23.79 -7.05 5.32
CA PRO A 32 22.73 -7.37 4.39
C PRO A 32 22.98 -8.80 3.92
N LEU A 33 22.01 -9.69 4.17
CA LEU A 33 21.98 -11.02 3.59
C LEU A 33 22.19 -10.81 2.09
N ALA A 34 23.37 -11.18 1.60
CA ALA A 34 23.67 -11.10 0.18
C ALA A 34 22.55 -11.83 -0.52
N LYS A 35 21.66 -11.09 -1.20
CA LYS A 35 20.43 -11.66 -1.76
C LYS A 35 20.87 -12.74 -2.74
N PRO A 36 20.60 -14.03 -2.47
CA PRO A 36 21.04 -15.08 -3.36
C PRO A 36 20.14 -15.03 -4.59
N ILE A 37 20.74 -14.87 -5.77
CA ILE A 37 20.23 -15.30 -7.08
C ILE A 37 19.02 -14.52 -7.65
N GLU A 38 18.04 -14.08 -6.87
CA GLU A 38 16.83 -13.39 -7.38
C GLU A 38 17.13 -12.04 -8.05
N GLN A 39 18.14 -11.31 -7.57
CA GLN A 39 18.52 -10.03 -8.17
C GLN A 39 19.16 -10.16 -9.56
N GLN A 40 19.72 -11.32 -9.89
CA GLN A 40 20.30 -11.57 -11.21
C GLN A 40 19.20 -11.85 -12.25
N GLU A 41 18.16 -12.60 -11.88
CA GLU A 41 16.98 -12.81 -12.73
C GLU A 41 16.20 -11.51 -12.98
N ASP A 42 16.07 -10.66 -11.96
CA ASP A 42 15.43 -9.34 -12.10
C ASP A 42 16.17 -8.43 -13.09
N GLN A 43 17.51 -8.53 -13.17
CA GLN A 43 18.28 -7.77 -14.16
C GLN A 43 18.15 -8.35 -15.58
N GLN A 44 18.05 -9.66 -15.70
CA GLN A 44 17.83 -10.34 -16.98
C GLN A 44 16.42 -10.06 -17.52
N ASN A 45 15.42 -9.98 -16.64
CA ASN A 45 14.05 -9.55 -16.95
C ASN A 45 13.90 -8.04 -17.19
N LYS A 46 14.99 -7.27 -17.11
CA LYS A 46 14.97 -5.82 -17.34
C LYS A 46 15.32 -5.44 -18.77
N TYR A 47 15.97 -6.32 -19.53
CA TYR A 47 16.37 -6.05 -20.90
C TYR A 47 16.12 -7.23 -21.85
N GLU A 48 15.71 -6.93 -23.08
CA GLU A 48 15.62 -7.89 -24.16
C GLU A 48 16.72 -7.69 -25.20
N TRP A 49 17.18 -8.79 -25.79
CA TRP A 49 18.11 -8.77 -26.92
C TRP A 49 17.31 -8.68 -28.23
N LYS A 50 17.52 -7.59 -28.98
CA LYS A 50 16.92 -7.40 -30.31
C LYS A 50 18.00 -7.46 -31.38
N VAL A 51 17.81 -8.37 -32.34
CA VAL A 51 18.63 -8.44 -33.56
C VAL A 51 18.21 -7.33 -34.51
N LYS A 52 19.17 -6.55 -34.99
CA LYS A 52 18.99 -5.52 -36.02
C LYS A 52 19.85 -5.87 -37.24
N ARG A 53 19.40 -5.48 -38.44
CA ARG A 53 20.20 -5.59 -39.67
C ARG A 53 20.75 -4.22 -40.03
N ARG A 54 22.00 -4.20 -40.51
CA ARG A 54 22.65 -3.02 -41.12
C ARG A 54 22.29 -2.95 -42.62
N SER A 55 22.60 -1.83 -43.26
CA SER A 55 22.40 -1.64 -44.71
C SER A 55 23.23 -2.61 -45.55
N ASP A 56 24.39 -3.05 -45.04
CA ASP A 56 25.25 -4.07 -45.63
C ASP A 56 24.72 -5.52 -45.48
N GLY A 57 23.56 -5.71 -44.83
CA GLY A 57 22.93 -7.02 -44.62
C GLY A 57 23.41 -7.81 -43.41
N THR A 58 24.49 -7.39 -42.74
CA THR A 58 25.01 -8.02 -41.52
C THR A 58 24.07 -7.79 -40.33
N ARG A 59 24.08 -8.73 -39.37
CA ARG A 59 23.24 -8.68 -38.17
C ARG A 59 24.05 -8.24 -36.96
N TYR A 60 23.43 -7.50 -36.05
CA TYR A 60 24.00 -7.16 -34.75
C TYR A 60 22.94 -7.19 -33.67
N ILE A 61 23.38 -7.44 -32.45
CA ILE A 61 22.50 -7.61 -31.29
C ILE A 61 22.53 -6.31 -30.49
N THR A 62 21.35 -5.81 -30.12
CA THR A 62 21.20 -4.63 -29.27
C THR A 62 20.41 -4.98 -28.03
N ARG A 63 20.81 -4.44 -26.88
CA ARG A 63 20.12 -4.63 -25.60
C ARG A 63 19.11 -3.49 -25.40
N ARG A 64 17.84 -3.80 -25.14
CA ARG A 64 16.76 -2.80 -24.97
C ARG A 64 16.04 -2.97 -23.64
N PRO A 65 15.78 -1.90 -22.87
CA PRO A 65 15.05 -2.03 -21.61
C PRO A 65 13.60 -2.43 -21.86
N ILE A 66 13.08 -3.38 -21.07
CA ILE A 66 11.69 -3.89 -21.17
C ILE A 66 10.78 -3.45 -20.03
N ARG A 67 11.21 -2.42 -19.26
CA ARG A 67 10.41 -1.84 -18.17
C ARG A 67 8.97 -1.53 -18.59
N SER A 68 8.76 -0.96 -19.77
CA SER A 68 7.42 -0.64 -20.27
C SER A 68 6.56 -1.88 -20.51
N LYS A 69 7.15 -2.97 -21.02
CA LYS A 69 6.46 -4.25 -21.22
C LYS A 69 6.08 -4.90 -19.89
N VAL A 70 7.01 -4.90 -18.93
CA VAL A 70 6.79 -5.42 -17.57
C VAL A 70 5.68 -4.63 -16.86
N LEU A 71 5.71 -3.30 -16.94
CA LEU A 71 4.67 -2.45 -16.35
C LEU A 71 3.30 -2.69 -16.99
N LYS A 72 3.24 -2.83 -18.32
CA LYS A 72 1.99 -3.11 -19.04
C LYS A 72 1.41 -4.49 -18.71
N ALA A 73 2.26 -5.51 -18.61
CA ALA A 73 1.83 -6.85 -18.20
C ALA A 73 1.29 -6.86 -16.75
N ARG A 74 1.93 -6.09 -15.86
CA ARG A 74 1.45 -5.92 -14.48
C ARG A 74 0.13 -5.15 -14.41
N GLU A 75 -0.03 -4.10 -15.21
CA GLU A 75 -1.29 -3.37 -15.34
C GLU A 75 -2.41 -4.30 -15.83
N GLU A 76 -2.15 -5.09 -16.86
CA GLU A 76 -3.10 -6.07 -17.40
C GLU A 76 -3.46 -7.14 -16.36
N GLN A 77 -2.49 -7.63 -15.60
CA GLN A 77 -2.73 -8.57 -14.51
C GLN A 77 -3.60 -7.96 -13.41
N LEU A 78 -3.29 -6.75 -12.96
CA LEU A 78 -4.12 -6.04 -11.98
C LEU A 78 -5.53 -5.79 -12.49
N ASN A 79 -5.69 -5.46 -13.78
CA ASN A 79 -7.01 -5.32 -14.39
C ASN A 79 -7.76 -6.65 -14.33
N ARG A 80 -7.14 -7.78 -14.71
CA ARG A 80 -7.75 -9.11 -14.61
C ARG A 80 -8.14 -9.50 -13.19
N GLU A 81 -7.28 -9.21 -12.21
CA GLU A 81 -7.54 -9.48 -10.78
C GLU A 81 -8.66 -8.59 -10.22
N ARG A 82 -8.85 -7.38 -10.78
CA ARG A 82 -9.86 -6.41 -10.35
C ARG A 82 -11.18 -6.52 -11.12
N ILE A 83 -11.24 -7.34 -12.17
CA ILE A 83 -12.47 -7.64 -12.92
C ILE A 83 -13.51 -8.20 -11.93
N GLY A 84 -14.65 -7.49 -11.83
CA GLY A 84 -15.78 -7.87 -10.97
C GLY A 84 -15.94 -7.08 -9.67
N LEU A 85 -15.00 -6.20 -9.29
CA LEU A 85 -15.11 -5.36 -8.06
C LEU A 85 -15.15 -3.85 -8.33
N SER A 86 -14.78 -3.38 -9.53
CA SER A 86 -14.75 -1.95 -9.86
C SER A 86 -15.77 -1.57 -10.93
N THR A 87 -16.53 -0.51 -10.68
CA THR A 87 -17.55 0.11 -11.56
C THR A 87 -16.95 0.78 -12.81
N ASP A 88 -15.63 0.75 -12.99
CA ASP A 88 -14.88 1.54 -14.00
C ASP A 88 -14.73 0.84 -15.37
N ASP A 89 -15.15 -0.43 -15.49
CA ASP A 89 -15.01 -1.19 -16.75
C ASP A 89 -15.92 -0.66 -17.89
N ASP A 90 -16.99 0.07 -17.53
CA ASP A 90 -17.86 0.77 -18.49
C ASP A 90 -17.16 2.01 -19.11
N ALA A 91 -16.07 2.54 -18.52
CA ALA A 91 -15.39 3.76 -19.00
C ALA A 91 -14.25 3.47 -19.99
N MET A 92 -13.63 2.30 -19.92
CA MET A 92 -12.49 1.91 -20.78
C MET A 92 -12.92 1.49 -22.19
N SER A 93 -14.17 1.07 -22.37
CA SER A 93 -14.71 0.58 -23.65
C SER A 93 -15.09 1.68 -24.64
N GLU A 94 -15.34 2.92 -24.20
CA GLU A 94 -15.82 3.99 -25.10
C GLU A 94 -14.79 5.10 -25.37
N LEU A 95 -13.78 5.28 -24.51
CA LEU A 95 -12.98 6.50 -24.54
C LEU A 95 -11.80 6.52 -25.55
N LYS A 96 -11.45 5.37 -26.17
CA LYS A 96 -10.16 5.26 -26.90
C LYS A 96 -10.25 4.94 -28.39
N ILE A 97 -11.44 4.76 -28.93
CA ILE A 97 -11.66 4.75 -30.38
C ILE A 97 -12.62 5.90 -30.62
N GLY A 98 -12.14 6.96 -31.28
CA GLY A 98 -12.92 8.15 -31.62
C GLY A 98 -14.08 7.83 -32.56
N LYS A 99 -15.08 7.12 -32.04
CA LYS A 99 -16.32 6.77 -32.69
C LYS A 99 -17.30 7.89 -32.42
N PHE A 100 -17.72 8.56 -33.48
CA PHE A 100 -18.77 9.55 -33.38
C PHE A 100 -20.11 8.83 -33.19
N TRP A 101 -20.70 9.00 -32.01
CA TRP A 101 -22.07 8.57 -31.75
C TRP A 101 -23.05 9.45 -32.51
N THR A 102 -23.91 8.81 -33.30
CA THR A 102 -25.07 9.47 -33.89
C THR A 102 -25.95 10.08 -32.80
N ARG A 103 -26.80 11.05 -33.17
CA ARG A 103 -27.69 11.73 -32.22
C ARG A 103 -28.59 10.75 -31.46
N GLU A 104 -29.02 9.69 -32.14
CA GLU A 104 -29.87 8.63 -31.60
C GLU A 104 -29.13 7.74 -30.61
N GLU A 105 -27.91 7.34 -30.95
CA GLU A 105 -27.05 6.57 -30.03
C GLU A 105 -26.80 7.37 -28.76
N ARG A 106 -26.42 8.65 -28.86
CA ARG A 106 -26.24 9.52 -27.69
C ARG A 106 -27.49 9.57 -26.80
N LYS A 107 -28.68 9.65 -27.40
CA LYS A 107 -29.95 9.61 -26.68
C LYS A 107 -30.13 8.26 -25.96
N LYS A 108 -29.82 7.15 -26.64
CA LYS A 108 -29.89 5.79 -26.08
C LYS A 108 -28.89 5.56 -24.94
N HIS A 109 -27.66 6.08 -25.04
CA HIS A 109 -26.68 6.04 -23.95
C HIS A 109 -27.16 6.82 -22.72
N LEU A 110 -27.72 8.02 -22.94
CA LEU A 110 -28.28 8.82 -21.85
C LEU A 110 -29.47 8.12 -21.16
N GLU A 111 -30.36 7.51 -21.94
CA GLU A 111 -31.49 6.74 -21.44
C GLU A 111 -31.03 5.51 -20.64
N LYS A 112 -30.09 4.73 -21.18
CA LYS A 112 -29.48 3.58 -20.48
C LYS A 112 -28.77 4.01 -19.19
N SER A 113 -28.10 5.17 -19.18
CA SER A 113 -27.48 5.73 -17.98
C SER A 113 -28.52 6.11 -16.92
N LYS A 114 -29.62 6.74 -17.33
CA LYS A 114 -30.75 7.06 -16.44
C LYS A 114 -31.42 5.81 -15.89
N GLU A 115 -31.64 4.80 -16.73
CA GLU A 115 -32.21 3.51 -16.35
C GLU A 115 -31.32 2.79 -15.33
N ARG A 116 -30.00 2.74 -15.56
CA ARG A 116 -29.05 2.16 -14.59
C ARG A 116 -29.10 2.89 -13.25
N LYS A 117 -29.12 4.23 -13.25
CA LYS A 117 -29.25 5.04 -12.02
C LYS A 117 -30.56 4.75 -11.30
N LEU A 118 -31.67 4.68 -12.02
CA LEU A 118 -32.98 4.35 -11.46
C LEU A 118 -33.00 2.96 -10.85
N ARG A 119 -32.49 1.95 -11.56
CA ARG A 119 -32.38 0.57 -11.07
C ARG A 119 -31.49 0.47 -9.84
N HIS A 120 -30.36 1.18 -9.83
CA HIS A 120 -29.49 1.24 -8.66
C HIS A 120 -30.21 1.86 -7.46
N GLN A 121 -30.90 2.99 -7.66
CA GLN A 121 -31.67 3.65 -6.62
C GLN A 121 -32.79 2.75 -6.07
N GLN A 122 -33.53 2.05 -6.94
CA GLN A 122 -34.55 1.09 -6.51
C GLN A 122 -33.94 -0.06 -5.71
N ASN A 123 -32.81 -0.63 -6.13
CA ASN A 123 -32.12 -1.69 -5.38
C ASN A 123 -31.65 -1.22 -4.00
N VAL A 124 -31.13 0.01 -3.89
CA VAL A 124 -30.76 0.61 -2.61
C VAL A 124 -32.00 0.84 -1.75
N ALA A 125 -33.09 1.37 -2.31
CA ALA A 125 -34.34 1.58 -1.59
C ALA A 125 -34.95 0.27 -1.10
N GLN A 126 -34.94 -0.79 -1.91
CA GLN A 126 -35.40 -2.13 -1.52
C GLN A 126 -34.55 -2.72 -0.40
N LYS A 127 -33.22 -2.61 -0.49
CA LYS A 127 -32.32 -3.03 0.59
C LYS A 127 -32.60 -2.27 1.89
N ASN A 128 -32.79 -0.95 1.80
CA ASN A 128 -33.11 -0.11 2.95
C ASN A 128 -34.48 -0.45 3.56
N ALA A 129 -35.49 -0.74 2.72
CA ALA A 129 -36.81 -1.16 3.17
C ALA A 129 -36.80 -2.54 3.84
N GLN A 130 -35.96 -3.47 3.37
CA GLN A 130 -35.76 -4.77 4.03
C GLN A 130 -35.00 -4.64 5.36
N THR A 131 -34.17 -3.61 5.54
CA THR A 131 -33.49 -3.30 6.81
C THR A 131 -34.34 -2.48 7.80
N HIS A 132 -35.64 -2.33 7.56
CA HIS A 132 -36.57 -1.67 8.48
C HIS A 132 -36.90 -2.57 9.69
N ASP A 133 -35.86 -3.06 10.36
CA ASP A 133 -35.95 -3.44 11.75
C ASP A 133 -35.58 -2.18 12.55
N PRO A 134 -36.53 -1.54 13.27
CA PRO A 134 -36.28 -0.30 14.00
C PRO A 134 -35.09 -0.42 14.96
N MET A 135 -34.78 -1.65 15.42
CA MET A 135 -33.61 -1.95 16.24
C MET A 135 -32.29 -1.76 15.49
N ILE A 136 -32.20 -2.18 14.21
CA ILE A 136 -30.98 -2.05 13.39
C ILE A 136 -30.69 -0.58 13.06
N VAL A 137 -31.72 0.22 12.79
CA VAL A 137 -31.58 1.66 12.50
C VAL A 137 -31.06 2.41 13.73
N GLN A 138 -31.62 2.13 14.92
CA GLN A 138 -31.15 2.72 16.17
C GLN A 138 -29.70 2.29 16.50
N LEU A 139 -29.38 1.01 16.33
CA LEU A 139 -28.02 0.49 16.55
C LEU A 139 -27.01 1.07 15.55
N SER A 140 -27.39 1.26 14.29
CA SER A 140 -26.59 1.93 13.27
C SER A 140 -26.30 3.38 13.63
N HIS A 141 -27.33 4.14 14.05
CA HIS A 141 -27.17 5.52 14.49
C HIS A 141 -26.26 5.62 15.73
N ARG A 142 -26.44 4.72 16.71
CA ARG A 142 -25.58 4.61 17.89
C ARG A 142 -24.13 4.25 17.53
N LYS A 143 -23.92 3.38 16.54
CA LYS A 143 -22.58 3.02 16.03
C LYS A 143 -21.93 4.17 15.27
N MET A 144 -22.69 4.91 14.46
CA MET A 144 -22.22 6.08 13.73
C MET A 144 -21.78 7.20 14.69
N MET A 145 -22.56 7.47 15.73
CA MET A 145 -22.20 8.44 16.78
C MET A 145 -20.93 8.00 17.54
N ARG A 146 -20.77 6.70 17.83
CA ARG A 146 -19.52 6.15 18.41
C ARG A 146 -18.32 6.29 17.47
N ARG A 147 -18.53 6.21 16.15
CA ARG A 147 -17.49 6.40 15.13
C ARG A 147 -17.13 7.87 14.92
N GLN A 148 -18.07 8.81 15.06
CA GLN A 148 -17.76 10.23 15.00
C GLN A 148 -16.87 10.68 16.19
N GLY A 149 -16.96 10.02 17.34
CA GLY A 149 -16.05 10.25 18.48
C GLY A 149 -14.65 9.61 18.34
N GLN A 150 -14.48 8.70 17.38
CA GLN A 150 -13.18 8.14 17.01
C GLN A 150 -12.70 8.94 15.80
N GLN A 151 -12.08 10.09 16.05
CA GLN A 151 -11.40 10.84 15.00
C GLN A 151 -10.41 9.88 14.34
N LEU A 152 -10.77 9.45 13.14
CA LEU A 152 -9.95 8.57 12.32
C LEU A 152 -8.83 9.45 11.77
N PHE A 153 -7.84 9.70 12.60
CA PHE A 153 -6.59 10.27 12.15
C PHE A 153 -6.06 9.35 11.06
N ASP A 154 -5.85 9.92 9.87
CA ASP A 154 -5.23 9.21 8.76
C ASP A 154 -3.85 8.71 9.20
N LYS A 155 -3.31 7.69 8.53
CA LYS A 155 -1.98 7.14 8.85
C LYS A 155 -0.85 8.18 8.73
N PHE A 156 -1.15 9.35 8.18
CA PHE A 156 -0.26 10.51 8.03
C PHE A 156 -0.61 11.71 8.93
N THR A 157 -1.60 11.61 9.82
CA THR A 157 -1.88 12.69 10.76
C THR A 157 -0.64 13.02 11.57
N THR A 158 -0.29 14.30 11.60
CA THR A 158 0.87 14.76 12.35
C THR A 158 0.61 14.73 13.86
N ILE A 159 1.67 14.56 14.65
CA ILE A 159 1.59 14.60 16.13
C ILE A 159 0.92 15.90 16.59
N GLN A 160 1.16 17.01 15.89
CA GLN A 160 0.54 18.31 16.18
C GLN A 160 -0.98 18.29 15.93
N GLU A 161 -1.45 17.73 14.82
CA GLU A 161 -2.89 17.57 14.54
C GLU A 161 -3.57 16.61 15.51
N PHE A 162 -2.88 15.53 15.89
CA PHE A 162 -3.36 14.58 16.91
C PHE A 162 -3.53 15.24 18.28
N LEU A 163 -2.57 16.08 18.69
CA LEU A 163 -2.65 16.81 19.96
C LEU A 163 -3.67 17.95 19.94
N ALA A 164 -3.87 18.60 18.78
CA ALA A 164 -4.80 19.71 18.63
C ALA A 164 -6.26 19.26 18.58
N HIS A 165 -6.53 18.10 17.98
CA HIS A 165 -7.89 17.65 17.71
C HIS A 165 -8.27 16.36 18.44
N GLY A 166 -7.30 15.57 18.93
CA GLY A 166 -7.55 14.28 19.57
C GLY A 166 -8.49 14.40 20.76
N SER A 167 -9.45 13.47 20.84
CA SER A 167 -10.39 13.38 21.96
C SER A 167 -9.61 13.12 23.24
N ARG A 168 -9.39 14.19 24.01
CA ARG A 168 -8.65 14.17 25.27
C ARG A 168 -9.56 13.63 26.36
N ASP A 169 -9.82 12.33 26.32
CA ASP A 169 -10.52 11.65 27.42
C ASP A 169 -9.59 11.65 28.64
N PRO A 170 -9.97 12.30 29.76
CA PRO A 170 -9.11 12.43 30.94
C PRO A 170 -8.88 11.10 31.69
N SER A 171 -9.53 10.02 31.28
CA SER A 171 -9.38 8.67 31.87
C SER A 171 -8.53 7.71 31.01
N SER A 172 -8.13 8.09 29.80
CA SER A 172 -7.26 7.26 28.95
C SER A 172 -5.81 7.46 29.38
N SER A 173 -5.35 6.63 30.31
CA SER A 173 -3.97 6.52 30.78
C SER A 173 -3.02 5.88 29.74
N LEU A 174 -3.29 6.02 28.45
CA LEU A 174 -2.41 5.52 27.40
C LEU A 174 -1.34 6.57 27.08
N GLY A 175 -0.24 6.47 27.85
CA GLY A 175 1.12 6.77 27.40
C GLY A 175 1.29 8.08 26.65
N GLY A 176 1.09 9.21 27.35
CA GLY A 176 1.56 10.50 26.87
C GLY A 176 3.06 10.42 26.57
N ILE A 177 3.44 10.88 25.38
CA ILE A 177 4.80 10.86 24.84
C ILE A 177 5.77 11.40 25.90
N LEU A 178 6.61 10.51 26.47
CA LEU A 178 7.67 10.92 27.40
C LEU A 178 8.67 11.78 26.62
N SER A 179 8.67 13.08 26.86
CA SER A 179 9.74 13.95 26.39
C SER A 179 10.95 13.73 27.29
N VAL A 180 11.95 13.01 26.78
CA VAL A 180 13.26 12.89 27.44
C VAL A 180 14.07 14.12 27.02
N THR A 181 14.34 15.00 27.98
CA THR A 181 15.35 16.07 27.84
C THR A 181 16.59 15.62 28.61
N THR A 182 17.70 15.45 27.91
CA THR A 182 19.01 15.17 28.52
C THR A 182 19.66 16.48 28.97
N VAL A 183 20.28 16.48 30.15
CA VAL A 183 21.23 17.51 30.64
C VAL A 183 22.61 16.89 30.68
#